data_AF-A0A820XRQ6-F1
#
_entry.id   AF-A0A820XRQ6-F1
#
_cell.length_a   1.000
_cell.length_b   1.000
_cell.length_c   1.000
_cell.angle_alpha   90.00
_cell.angle_beta   90.00
_cell.angle_gamma   90.00
#
_symmetry.space_group_name_H-M   'P 1'
#
loop_
_entity.id
_entity.type
_entity.pdbx_description
1 polymer ?
#
loop_
_entity_poly.entity_id
_entity_poly.type
_entity_poly.pdbx_seq_one_letter_code
_entity_poly.pdbx_strand_id
1 'polypeptide(L)'
;MMMKILASGLICEENSYLRSGWNVIDGSLVIISIIDLAMMHRGTVTSSHVESETATHICSMLRVFRLFRTLRPLRVISRAPGLKLVVQTLLSSLRPIGHIVLICCTFFIIFGILGVQLFKGKFYYCEGPSARNIATRQQCETTSDHHWKNQQYNFDNLGHALLALFVLSSRDG
;
A
#
# COMPACT_ATOMS: atom_id res chain seq x y z
N MET A 1 -9.35 0.09 -27.82
CA MET A 1 -9.49 -1.25 -27.20
C MET A 1 -10.47 -2.11 -27.94
N MET A 2 -11.69 -1.65 -28.25
CA MET A 2 -12.65 -2.43 -29.06
C MET A 2 -12.05 -2.98 -30.36
N MET A 3 -11.33 -2.16 -31.13
CA MET A 3 -10.67 -2.62 -32.37
C MET A 3 -9.61 -3.71 -32.12
N LYS A 4 -8.85 -3.65 -31.02
CA LYS A 4 -7.86 -4.68 -30.64
C LYS A 4 -8.52 -5.97 -30.15
N ILE A 5 -9.62 -5.85 -29.42
CA ILE A 5 -10.41 -6.97 -28.89
C ILE A 5 -11.10 -7.71 -30.04
N LEU A 6 -11.61 -6.97 -31.04
CA LEU A 6 -12.20 -7.53 -32.26
C LEU A 6 -11.15 -8.17 -33.17
N ALA A 7 -9.96 -7.58 -33.28
CA ALA A 7 -8.89 -8.08 -34.17
C ALA A 7 -8.08 -9.25 -33.60
N SER A 8 -8.06 -9.46 -32.28
CA SER A 8 -7.22 -10.50 -31.65
C SER A 8 -8.02 -11.70 -31.10
N GLY A 9 -9.35 -11.65 -31.20
CA GLY A 9 -10.23 -12.61 -30.52
C GLY A 9 -10.19 -12.47 -28.99
N LEU A 10 -11.34 -12.66 -28.35
CA LEU A 10 -11.46 -12.53 -26.89
C LEU A 10 -10.90 -13.76 -26.15
N ILE A 11 -11.10 -14.97 -26.72
CA ILE A 11 -10.80 -16.25 -26.03
C ILE A 11 -10.33 -17.39 -26.98
N CYS A 12 -10.67 -17.38 -28.28
CA CYS A 12 -10.56 -18.58 -29.13
C CYS A 12 -9.45 -18.58 -30.22
N GLU A 13 -8.61 -17.56 -30.34
CA GLU A 13 -7.50 -17.55 -31.31
C GLU A 13 -6.13 -17.63 -30.61
N GLU A 14 -5.12 -18.19 -31.28
CA GLU A 14 -3.76 -18.38 -30.74
C GLU A 14 -3.09 -17.06 -30.28
N ASN A 15 -3.58 -15.91 -30.76
CA ASN A 15 -3.17 -14.55 -30.37
C ASN A 15 -4.20 -13.84 -29.45
N SER A 16 -4.90 -14.59 -28.60
CA SER A 16 -5.93 -14.04 -27.68
C SER A 16 -5.42 -12.87 -26.83
N TYR A 17 -6.24 -11.81 -26.74
CA TYR A 17 -5.92 -10.57 -26.03
C TYR A 17 -5.48 -10.78 -24.57
N LEU A 18 -6.03 -11.78 -23.89
CA LEU A 18 -5.77 -12.09 -22.48
C LEU A 18 -4.45 -12.82 -22.21
N ARG A 19 -3.78 -13.38 -23.23
CA ARG A 19 -2.51 -14.10 -23.07
C ARG A 19 -1.30 -13.16 -22.97
N SER A 20 -1.42 -11.93 -23.51
CA SER A 20 -0.39 -10.89 -23.40
C SER A 20 -0.59 -10.05 -22.13
N GLY A 21 0.32 -10.16 -21.16
CA GLY A 21 0.26 -9.40 -19.90
C GLY A 21 0.19 -7.88 -20.11
N TRP A 22 0.80 -7.36 -21.19
CA TRP A 22 0.75 -5.95 -21.55
C TRP A 22 -0.65 -5.49 -22.02
N ASN A 23 -1.39 -6.37 -22.70
CA ASN A 23 -2.75 -6.11 -23.11
C ASN A 23 -3.72 -6.18 -21.93
N VAL A 24 -3.49 -7.10 -20.98
CA VAL A 24 -4.28 -7.19 -19.72
C VAL A 24 -4.13 -5.92 -18.87
N ILE A 25 -2.92 -5.36 -18.76
CA ILE A 25 -2.68 -4.09 -18.04
C ILE A 25 -3.39 -2.91 -18.73
N ASP A 26 -3.32 -2.83 -20.06
CA ASP A 26 -3.99 -1.76 -20.81
C ASP A 26 -5.52 -1.88 -20.72
N GLY A 27 -6.04 -3.12 -20.77
CA GLY A 27 -7.46 -3.44 -20.57
C GLY A 27 -7.97 -3.08 -19.18
N SER A 28 -7.26 -3.47 -18.11
CA SER A 28 -7.66 -3.17 -16.73
C SER A 28 -7.71 -1.67 -16.47
N LEU A 29 -6.74 -0.90 -16.99
CA LEU A 29 -6.73 0.56 -16.87
C LEU A 29 -7.90 1.22 -17.62
N VAL A 30 -8.37 0.64 -18.72
CA VAL A 30 -9.55 1.14 -19.44
C VAL A 30 -10.82 0.83 -18.66
N ILE A 31 -10.95 -0.38 -18.10
CA ILE A 31 -12.08 -0.76 -17.24
C ILE A 31 -12.18 0.16 -16.02
N ILE A 32 -11.07 0.41 -15.32
CA ILE A 32 -11.03 1.35 -14.18
C ILE A 32 -11.48 2.75 -14.59
N SER A 33 -11.06 3.23 -15.76
CA SER A 33 -11.44 4.55 -16.26
C SER A 33 -12.93 4.63 -16.66
N ILE A 34 -13.52 3.52 -17.13
CA ILE A 34 -14.95 3.44 -17.45
C ILE A 34 -15.77 3.41 -16.17
N ILE A 35 -15.37 2.61 -15.17
CA ILE A 35 -16.02 2.56 -13.85
C ILE A 35 -16.01 3.95 -13.21
N ASP A 36 -14.87 4.62 -13.23
CA ASP A 36 -14.72 5.97 -12.68
C ASP A 36 -15.60 7.01 -13.42
N LEU A 37 -15.70 6.93 -14.76
CA LEU A 37 -16.64 7.76 -15.53
C LEU A 37 -18.11 7.42 -15.21
N ALA A 38 -18.45 6.15 -15.05
CA ALA A 38 -19.80 5.71 -14.72
C ALA A 38 -20.21 6.12 -13.30
N MET A 39 -19.30 6.02 -12.33
CA MET A 39 -19.51 6.50 -10.95
C MET A 39 -19.64 8.02 -10.91
N MET A 40 -18.86 8.74 -11.72
CA MET A 40 -18.97 10.19 -11.88
C MET A 40 -20.31 10.58 -12.53
N HIS A 41 -20.73 9.92 -13.60
CA HIS A 41 -21.98 10.21 -14.30
C HIS A 41 -23.24 9.85 -13.48
N ARG A 42 -23.18 8.77 -12.69
CA ARG A 42 -24.26 8.43 -11.73
C ARG A 42 -24.19 9.24 -10.42
N GLY A 43 -23.11 10.00 -10.20
CA GLY A 43 -22.82 10.74 -8.97
C GLY A 43 -22.85 12.27 -9.08
N THR A 44 -23.05 12.86 -10.27
CA THR A 44 -23.21 14.31 -10.44
C THR A 44 -24.67 14.78 -10.41
N VAL A 45 -25.46 14.27 -9.47
CA VAL A 45 -26.69 14.91 -8.96
C VAL A 45 -26.80 14.68 -7.45
N THR A 46 -25.73 14.99 -6.71
CA THR A 46 -25.86 15.28 -5.26
C THR A 46 -24.96 16.45 -4.90
N SER A 47 -25.05 17.52 -5.70
CA SER A 47 -24.86 18.87 -5.19
C SER A 47 -26.19 19.35 -4.61
N SER A 48 -26.65 18.72 -3.53
CA SER A 48 -27.68 19.27 -2.63
C SER A 48 -27.96 18.28 -1.51
N HIS A 49 -27.64 18.70 -0.28
CA HIS A 49 -28.21 18.23 0.98
C HIS A 49 -28.65 16.77 1.08
N VAL A 50 -27.77 15.85 1.48
CA VAL A 50 -28.20 14.69 2.27
C VAL A 50 -27.12 14.35 3.30
N GLU A 51 -27.45 14.60 4.56
CA GLU A 51 -26.84 13.97 5.73
C GLU A 51 -27.14 12.47 5.67
N SER A 52 -26.12 11.63 5.41
CA SER A 52 -26.23 10.20 5.72
C SER A 52 -24.85 9.54 5.71
N GLU A 53 -24.62 8.65 6.67
CA GLU A 53 -23.37 7.91 6.92
C GLU A 53 -22.84 7.17 5.66
N THR A 54 -23.73 6.86 4.71
CA THR A 54 -23.41 6.25 3.40
C THR A 54 -22.53 7.14 2.50
N ALA A 55 -22.57 8.47 2.66
CA ALA A 55 -21.76 9.40 1.87
C ALA A 55 -20.26 9.28 2.17
N THR A 56 -19.88 8.87 3.39
CA THR A 56 -18.47 8.70 3.77
C THR A 56 -17.82 7.52 3.03
N HIS A 57 -18.54 6.40 2.89
CA HIS A 57 -18.06 5.23 2.16
C HIS A 57 -17.87 5.49 0.67
N ILE A 58 -18.80 6.21 0.03
CA ILE A 58 -18.71 6.58 -1.39
C ILE A 58 -17.55 7.56 -1.61
N CYS A 59 -17.37 8.55 -0.73
CA CYS A 59 -16.23 9.46 -0.77
C CYS A 59 -14.88 8.72 -0.62
N SER A 60 -14.81 7.69 0.22
CA SER A 60 -13.61 6.87 0.39
C SER A 60 -13.29 6.06 -0.88
N MET A 61 -14.29 5.41 -1.48
CA MET A 61 -14.09 4.62 -2.71
C MET A 61 -13.67 5.50 -3.89
N LEU A 62 -14.22 6.71 -4.02
CA LEU A 62 -13.80 7.67 -5.06
C LEU A 62 -12.33 8.09 -4.91
N ARG A 63 -11.77 8.17 -3.70
CA ARG A 63 -10.33 8.44 -3.49
C ARG A 63 -9.45 7.31 -4.04
N VAL A 64 -9.87 6.06 -3.86
CA VAL A 64 -9.14 4.89 -4.38
C VAL A 64 -9.16 4.86 -5.91
N PHE A 65 -10.30 5.11 -6.55
CA PHE A 65 -10.38 5.21 -8.03
C PHE A 65 -9.54 6.36 -8.60
N ARG A 66 -9.46 7.50 -7.89
CA ARG A 66 -8.55 8.59 -8.23
C ARG A 66 -7.08 8.18 -8.13
N LEU A 67 -6.70 7.38 -7.14
CA LEU A 67 -5.33 6.86 -7.03
C LEU A 67 -5.00 5.93 -8.20
N PHE A 68 -5.93 5.08 -8.65
CA PHE A 68 -5.68 4.24 -9.84
C PHE A 68 -5.49 5.06 -11.13
N ARG A 69 -5.99 6.31 -11.22
CA ARG A 69 -5.66 7.20 -12.34
C ARG A 69 -4.19 7.60 -12.38
N THR A 70 -3.46 7.61 -11.26
CA THR A 70 -2.02 7.90 -11.25
C THR A 70 -1.20 6.77 -11.89
N LEU A 71 -1.80 5.59 -12.12
CA LEU A 71 -1.21 4.49 -12.89
C LEU A 71 -1.33 4.67 -14.42
N ARG A 72 -1.94 5.74 -14.93
CA ARG A 72 -1.99 6.02 -16.38
C ARG A 72 -0.62 6.05 -17.09
N PRO A 73 0.48 6.53 -16.49
CA PRO A 73 1.82 6.45 -17.09
C PRO A 73 2.28 5.02 -17.38
N LEU A 74 1.71 4.00 -16.72
CA LEU A 74 1.96 2.59 -17.02
C LEU A 74 1.54 2.22 -18.46
N ARG A 75 0.59 2.95 -19.06
CA ARG A 75 0.25 2.79 -20.50
C ARG A 75 1.36 3.27 -21.44
N VAL A 76 2.25 4.14 -20.98
CA VAL A 76 3.43 4.58 -21.76
C VAL A 76 4.46 3.44 -21.82
N ILE A 77 4.62 2.71 -20.71
CA ILE A 77 5.44 1.49 -20.64
C ILE A 77 4.96 0.45 -21.66
N SER A 78 3.64 0.26 -21.78
CA SER A 78 3.08 -0.70 -22.75
C SER A 78 3.19 -0.26 -24.22
N ARG A 79 3.55 1.00 -24.49
CA ARG A 79 3.74 1.54 -25.84
C ARG A 79 5.21 1.66 -26.25
N ALA A 80 6.11 1.90 -25.30
CA ALA A 80 7.54 2.05 -25.55
C ALA A 80 8.26 0.68 -25.51
N PRO A 81 8.77 0.15 -26.63
CA PRO A 81 9.43 -1.17 -26.66
C PRO A 81 10.70 -1.22 -25.80
N GLY A 82 11.44 -0.12 -25.68
CA GLY A 82 12.63 -0.05 -24.83
C GLY A 82 12.33 -0.23 -23.34
N LEU A 83 11.23 0.35 -22.85
CA LEU A 83 10.86 0.25 -21.43
C LEU A 83 10.28 -1.13 -21.08
N LYS A 84 9.61 -1.80 -22.03
CA LYS A 84 9.17 -3.19 -21.86
C LYS A 84 10.34 -4.13 -21.63
N LEU A 85 11.41 -3.97 -22.40
CA LEU A 85 12.60 -4.81 -22.29
C LEU A 85 13.22 -4.66 -20.89
N VAL A 86 13.37 -3.43 -20.40
CA VAL A 86 13.91 -3.15 -19.05
C VAL A 86 13.03 -3.77 -17.96
N VAL A 87 11.71 -3.62 -18.02
CA VAL A 87 10.81 -4.21 -17.01
C VAL A 87 10.87 -5.74 -17.06
N GLN A 88 10.91 -6.33 -18.26
CA GLN A 88 10.99 -7.79 -18.41
C GLN A 88 12.32 -8.34 -17.88
N THR A 89 13.44 -7.66 -18.12
CA THR A 89 14.74 -8.06 -17.58
C THR A 89 14.77 -7.94 -16.07
N LEU A 90 14.23 -6.85 -15.49
CA LEU A 90 14.09 -6.71 -14.03
C LEU A 90 13.26 -7.84 -13.41
N LEU A 91 12.09 -8.14 -13.97
CA LEU A 91 11.23 -9.23 -13.48
C LEU A 91 11.89 -10.60 -13.62
N SER A 92 12.63 -10.83 -14.71
CA SER A 92 13.40 -12.06 -14.90
C SER A 92 14.51 -12.20 -13.86
N SER A 93 15.19 -11.11 -13.52
CA SER A 93 16.25 -11.10 -12.49
C SER A 93 15.71 -11.23 -11.07
N LEU A 94 14.47 -10.80 -10.81
CA LEU A 94 13.82 -10.94 -9.49
C LEU A 94 13.45 -12.40 -9.17
N ARG A 95 13.18 -13.23 -10.18
CA ARG A 95 12.80 -14.65 -9.98
C ARG A 95 13.83 -15.44 -9.16
N PRO A 96 15.14 -15.45 -9.49
CA PRO A 96 16.13 -16.14 -8.67
C PRO A 96 16.36 -15.48 -7.30
N ILE A 97 16.19 -14.17 -7.18
CA ILE A 97 16.36 -13.42 -5.92
C ILE A 97 15.26 -13.79 -4.90
N GLY A 98 14.10 -14.25 -5.36
CA GLY A 98 12.96 -14.60 -4.51
C GLY A 98 13.29 -15.61 -3.40
N HIS A 99 14.17 -16.58 -3.66
CA HIS A 99 14.58 -17.55 -2.63
C HIS A 99 15.34 -16.89 -1.47
N ILE A 100 16.25 -15.97 -1.78
CA ILE A 100 17.03 -15.24 -0.77
C ILE A 100 16.12 -14.33 0.06
N VAL A 101 15.17 -13.65 -0.60
CA VAL A 101 14.18 -12.80 0.06
C VAL A 101 13.33 -13.61 1.03
N LEU A 102 12.89 -14.81 0.64
CA LEU A 102 12.08 -15.67 1.51
C LEU A 102 12.82 -16.09 2.79
N ILE A 103 14.10 -16.45 2.65
CA ILE A 103 14.97 -16.76 3.79
C ILE A 103 15.11 -15.52 4.69
N CYS A 104 15.39 -14.35 4.12
CA CYS A 104 15.49 -13.08 4.84
C CYS A 104 14.20 -12.74 5.61
N CYS A 105 13.04 -12.88 4.97
CA CYS A 105 11.74 -12.70 5.61
C CYS A 105 11.54 -13.64 6.81
N THR A 106 11.98 -14.89 6.70
CA THR A 106 11.89 -15.86 7.81
C THR A 106 12.74 -15.42 9.00
N PHE A 107 13.97 -14.96 8.77
CA PHE A 107 14.82 -14.41 9.82
C PHE A 107 14.20 -13.16 10.48
N PHE A 108 13.65 -12.25 9.68
CA PHE A 108 13.00 -11.04 10.19
C PHE A 108 11.78 -11.38 11.05
N ILE A 109 11.02 -12.41 10.70
CA ILE A 109 9.89 -12.88 11.52
C ILE A 109 10.37 -13.47 12.84
N ILE A 110 11.42 -14.30 12.85
CA ILE A 110 11.98 -14.86 14.09
C ILE A 110 12.43 -13.75 15.02
N PHE A 111 13.27 -12.82 14.54
CA PHE A 111 13.71 -11.67 15.34
C PHE A 111 12.56 -10.74 15.71
N GLY A 112 11.54 -10.62 14.85
CA GLY A 112 10.34 -9.83 15.13
C GLY A 112 9.54 -10.40 16.30
N ILE A 113 9.30 -11.71 16.32
CA ILE A 113 8.61 -12.40 17.42
C ILE A 113 9.42 -12.29 18.72
N LEU A 114 10.74 -12.51 18.66
CA LEU A 114 11.63 -12.34 19.80
C LEU A 114 11.60 -10.90 20.33
N GLY A 115 11.66 -9.92 19.43
CA GLY A 115 11.58 -8.50 19.78
C GLY A 115 10.25 -8.14 20.45
N VAL A 116 9.13 -8.68 19.96
CA VAL A 116 7.81 -8.50 20.60
C VAL A 116 7.80 -9.11 21.99
N GLN A 117 8.33 -10.32 22.18
CA GLN A 117 8.36 -10.96 23.51
C GLN A 117 9.19 -10.18 24.53
N LEU A 118 10.29 -9.56 24.10
CA LEU A 118 11.20 -8.82 24.98
C LEU A 118 10.75 -7.38 25.25
N PHE A 119 10.23 -6.69 24.23
CA PHE A 119 10.04 -5.23 24.26
C PHE A 119 8.58 -4.77 24.16
N LYS A 120 7.61 -5.68 24.13
CA LYS A 120 6.19 -5.32 24.11
C LYS A 120 5.82 -4.45 25.32
N GLY A 121 5.24 -3.29 25.04
CA GLY A 121 4.80 -2.33 26.03
C GLY A 121 5.90 -1.54 26.73
N LYS A 122 7.16 -1.68 26.32
CA LYS A 122 8.32 -1.05 27.00
C LYS A 122 8.70 0.32 26.44
N PHE A 123 8.28 0.67 25.23
CA PHE A 123 8.70 1.89 24.52
C PHE A 123 7.76 3.08 24.66
N TYR A 124 6.93 3.05 25.70
CA TYR A 124 6.11 4.21 26.04
C TYR A 124 6.92 5.22 26.85
N TYR A 125 6.68 6.50 26.59
CA TYR A 125 7.29 7.61 27.31
C TYR A 125 6.28 8.71 27.58
N CYS A 126 6.59 9.55 28.57
CA CYS A 126 5.79 10.72 28.90
C CYS A 126 6.35 11.94 28.16
N GLU A 127 5.53 12.57 27.32
CA GLU A 127 5.86 13.83 26.64
C GLU A 127 5.22 15.01 27.39
N GLY A 128 6.01 16.00 27.78
CA GLY A 128 5.51 17.23 28.40
C GLY A 128 6.62 18.13 28.98
N PRO A 129 6.28 19.39 29.34
CA PRO A 129 7.24 20.37 29.86
C PRO A 129 7.65 20.00 31.30
N SER A 130 8.75 19.25 31.44
CA SER A 130 9.36 18.75 32.71
C SER A 130 9.00 17.33 33.15
N ALA A 131 8.99 16.36 32.22
CA ALA A 131 8.82 14.93 32.50
C ALA A 131 10.01 14.23 33.23
N ARG A 132 10.90 14.95 33.93
CA ARG A 132 12.15 14.41 34.51
C ARG A 132 11.94 13.44 35.69
N ASN A 133 10.84 13.56 36.42
CA ASN A 133 10.60 12.82 37.67
C ASN A 133 9.37 11.88 37.59
N ILE A 134 8.95 11.50 36.38
CA ILE A 134 7.74 10.70 36.15
C ILE A 134 8.17 9.28 35.77
N ALA A 135 8.04 8.33 36.69
CA ALA A 135 8.44 6.93 36.49
C ALA A 135 7.27 6.04 36.03
N THR A 136 6.03 6.43 36.34
CA THR A 136 4.83 5.59 36.09
C THR A 136 3.85 6.29 35.16
N ARG A 137 3.15 5.51 34.33
CA ARG A 137 2.08 5.99 33.45
C ARG A 137 1.03 6.84 34.18
N GLN A 138 0.57 6.39 35.35
CA GLN A 138 -0.42 7.11 36.14
C GLN A 138 0.06 8.51 36.57
N GLN A 139 1.36 8.66 36.88
CA GLN A 139 1.94 9.97 37.23
C GLN A 139 1.97 10.92 36.03
N CYS A 140 2.19 10.38 34.81
CA CYS A 140 2.11 11.14 33.57
C CYS A 140 0.67 11.62 33.31
N GLU A 141 -0.32 10.75 33.46
CA GLU A 141 -1.74 11.07 33.18
C GLU A 141 -2.37 11.99 34.23
N THR A 142 -1.79 12.10 35.43
CA THR A 142 -2.30 12.97 36.51
C THR A 142 -1.91 14.43 36.32
N THR A 143 -0.83 14.70 35.57
CA THR A 143 -0.33 16.07 35.39
C THR A 143 -0.96 16.69 34.15
N SER A 144 -1.66 17.81 34.31
CA SER A 144 -2.16 18.59 33.17
C SER A 144 -1.00 18.96 32.25
N ASP A 145 -1.16 18.79 30.93
CA ASP A 145 -0.15 19.07 29.88
C ASP A 145 0.91 17.96 29.64
N HIS A 146 0.70 16.74 30.15
CA HIS A 146 1.53 15.57 29.81
C HIS A 146 0.74 14.54 29.00
N HIS A 147 1.42 13.92 28.02
CA HIS A 147 0.85 12.88 27.16
C HIS A 147 1.70 11.61 27.19
N TRP A 148 1.06 10.49 27.56
CA TRP A 148 1.68 9.17 27.46
C TRP A 148 1.65 8.69 26.01
N LYS A 149 2.77 8.80 25.31
CA LYS A 149 2.89 8.43 23.89
C LYS A 149 3.79 7.23 23.72
N ASN A 150 3.53 6.48 22.65
CA ASN A 150 4.36 5.37 22.24
C ASN A 150 5.34 5.83 21.17
N GLN A 151 6.53 5.22 21.13
CA GLN A 151 7.47 5.48 20.06
C GLN A 151 6.91 4.99 18.71
N GLN A 152 7.19 5.72 17.62
CA GLN A 152 6.69 5.38 16.28
C GLN A 152 7.22 4.01 15.80
N TYR A 153 8.47 3.68 16.15
CA TYR A 153 9.08 2.37 15.94
C TYR A 153 9.05 1.57 17.25
N ASN A 154 8.16 0.58 17.34
CA ASN A 154 7.94 -0.21 18.55
C ASN A 154 7.78 -1.71 18.25
N PHE A 155 7.78 -2.52 19.31
CA PHE A 155 7.63 -3.99 19.25
C PHE A 155 6.31 -4.45 19.89
N ASP A 156 5.23 -3.69 19.78
CA ASP A 156 3.96 -4.10 20.39
C ASP A 156 3.23 -5.18 19.57
N ASN A 157 3.41 -5.14 18.26
CA ASN A 157 2.85 -6.08 17.29
C ASN A 157 3.92 -6.52 16.29
N LEU A 158 3.74 -7.70 15.67
CA LEU A 158 4.69 -8.22 14.69
C LEU A 158 4.91 -7.27 13.51
N GLY A 159 3.88 -6.58 13.03
CA GLY A 159 4.01 -5.62 11.92
C GLY A 159 4.91 -4.42 12.26
N HIS A 160 4.73 -3.83 13.44
CA HIS A 160 5.58 -2.72 13.92
C HIS A 160 7.01 -3.20 14.21
N ALA A 161 7.16 -4.42 14.74
CA ALA A 161 8.47 -5.03 14.95
C ALA A 161 9.23 -5.25 13.64
N LEU A 162 8.56 -5.71 12.58
CA LEU A 162 9.17 -5.86 11.26
C LEU A 162 9.57 -4.51 10.65
N LEU A 163 8.78 -3.45 10.84
CA LEU A 163 9.13 -2.10 10.41
C LEU A 163 10.36 -1.58 11.17
N ALA A 164 10.41 -1.77 12.49
CA ALA A 164 11.55 -1.37 13.32
C ALA A 164 12.83 -2.14 12.92
N LEU A 165 12.74 -3.45 12.68
CA LEU A 165 13.86 -4.26 12.19
C LEU A 165 14.31 -3.84 10.78
N PHE A 166 13.37 -3.44 9.92
CA PHE A 166 13.70 -2.92 8.59
C PHE A 166 14.52 -1.63 8.67
N VAL A 167 14.08 -0.65 9.47
CA VAL A 167 14.83 0.62 9.68
C VAL A 167 16.20 0.35 10.32
N LEU A 168 16.28 -0.57 11.28
CA LEU A 168 17.56 -0.98 11.86
C LEU A 168 18.49 -1.61 10.82
N SER A 169 17.94 -2.43 9.91
CA SER A 169 18.70 -3.07 8.84
C SER A 169 19.15 -2.10 7.75
N SER A 170 18.35 -1.05 7.47
CA SER A 170 18.72 0.01 6.52
C SER A 170 19.75 0.98 7.11
N ARG A 171 19.95 0.96 8.43
CA ARG A 171 20.82 1.86 9.20
C ARG A 171 20.40 3.33 9.14
N ASP A 172 19.12 3.60 8.87
CA ASP A 172 18.55 4.95 8.79
C ASP A 172 17.85 5.36 10.10
N GLY A 173 18.43 5.01 11.26
CA GLY A 173 17.85 5.20 12.59
C GLY A 173 18.39 6.40 13.37
#